data_AF-A0AA42P2Y8-F1
#
_entry.id   AF-A0AA42P2Y8-F1
#
_cell.length_a   1.000
_cell.length_b   1.000
_cell.length_c   1.000
_cell.angle_alpha   90.00
_cell.angle_beta   90.00
_cell.angle_gamma   90.00
#
_symmetry.space_group_name_H-M   'P 1'
#
loop_
_entity.id
_entity.type
_entity.pdbx_description
1 polymer ?
#
loop_
_entity_poly.entity_id
_entity_poly.type
_entity_poly.pdbx_seq_one_letter_code
_entity_poly.pdbx_strand_id
1 'polypeptide(L)'
;MFDDLIKGIREYISDRFMSPLGASLAVSWCAWNYKALLIVFSGESAIRKIHLIHLVYQDTGYSWLHLVAGPLFTAAFYILVFPYPSNWVYSFSLRRRKDALSLKRSIEDQTVLTQEESRALRSRFLEIEAQHMTESVRLSNSVDSLKNQLKQLVDERDALAQELAAVRHAETAASVDSLVPDVPSSEDDPEANDVRKIPLSKSQWQMLDSLGRYGSNTPIGTLSDRLSIGEPAVWYVAGQLEELGLARRQSGTDQSGRSVRVVTLTDAGLRLFMESLK
;
A
#
# COMPACT_ATOMS: atom_id res chain seq x y z
N MET A 1 31.69 -24.02 -10.92
CA MET A 1 32.62 -25.17 -10.79
C MET A 1 33.26 -25.25 -9.41
N PHE A 2 34.05 -24.27 -8.95
CA PHE A 2 34.55 -24.25 -7.56
C PHE A 2 33.41 -24.14 -6.54
N ASP A 3 32.41 -23.30 -6.83
CA ASP A 3 31.23 -23.18 -5.97
C ASP A 3 30.42 -24.47 -5.89
N ASP A 4 30.35 -25.24 -6.98
CA ASP A 4 29.64 -26.52 -7.04
C ASP A 4 30.39 -27.62 -6.27
N LEU A 5 31.73 -27.61 -6.31
CA LEU A 5 32.58 -28.45 -5.46
C LEU A 5 32.41 -28.12 -3.97
N ILE A 6 32.40 -26.82 -3.63
CA ILE A 6 32.17 -26.35 -2.26
C ILE A 6 30.76 -26.73 -1.79
N LYS A 7 29.75 -26.62 -2.67
CA LYS A 7 28.37 -27.04 -2.38
C LYS A 7 28.27 -28.54 -2.15
N GLY A 8 28.87 -29.35 -3.02
CA GLY A 8 28.89 -30.82 -2.88
C GLY A 8 29.61 -31.29 -1.62
N ILE A 9 30.74 -30.66 -1.28
CA ILE A 9 31.46 -30.91 -0.01
C ILE A 9 30.59 -30.51 1.18
N ARG A 10 29.95 -29.33 1.13
CA ARG A 10 29.07 -28.86 2.20
C ARG A 10 27.85 -29.76 2.40
N GLU A 11 27.24 -30.22 1.32
CA GLU A 11 26.06 -31.08 1.34
C GLU A 11 26.42 -32.46 1.87
N TYR A 12 27.55 -33.04 1.43
CA TYR A 12 28.08 -34.29 1.95
C TYR A 12 28.52 -34.20 3.42
N ILE A 13 29.16 -33.10 3.82
CA ILE A 13 29.52 -32.84 5.22
C ILE A 13 28.25 -32.66 6.04
N SER A 14 27.24 -31.96 5.55
CA SER A 14 25.98 -31.75 6.25
C SER A 14 25.19 -33.06 6.42
N ASP A 15 25.27 -33.96 5.44
CA ASP A 15 24.51 -35.22 5.42
C ASP A 15 25.19 -36.32 6.27
N ARG A 16 26.53 -36.41 6.29
CA ARG A 16 27.28 -37.37 7.12
C ARG A 16 27.71 -36.86 8.49
N PHE A 17 27.87 -35.55 8.67
CA PHE A 17 28.17 -34.91 9.97
C PHE A 17 26.94 -34.18 10.53
N MET A 18 25.76 -34.82 10.45
CA MET A 18 24.51 -34.29 11.03
C MET A 18 24.59 -33.99 12.54
N SER A 19 25.64 -34.45 13.22
CA SER A 19 25.96 -33.97 14.56
C SER A 19 27.03 -32.86 14.49
N PRO A 20 26.74 -31.64 14.98
CA PRO A 20 27.73 -30.56 15.19
C PRO A 20 28.98 -31.03 15.94
N LEU A 21 28.86 -32.10 16.73
CA LEU A 21 29.94 -32.73 17.46
C LEU A 21 30.93 -33.44 16.54
N GLY A 22 30.46 -34.12 15.49
CA GLY A 22 31.34 -34.81 14.55
C GLY A 22 32.23 -33.85 13.75
N ALA A 23 31.64 -32.75 13.27
CA ALA A 23 32.38 -31.74 12.50
C ALA A 23 33.41 -31.01 13.36
N SER A 24 33.03 -30.56 14.56
CA SER A 24 33.95 -29.90 15.50
C SER A 24 35.04 -30.85 16.00
N LEU A 25 34.72 -32.12 16.25
CA LEU A 25 35.71 -33.14 16.61
C LEU A 25 36.69 -33.43 15.47
N ALA A 26 36.22 -33.53 14.23
CA ALA A 26 37.10 -33.75 13.08
C ALA A 26 38.09 -32.59 12.87
N VAL A 27 37.60 -31.34 12.92
CA VAL A 27 38.45 -30.14 12.81
C VAL A 27 39.44 -30.07 13.97
N SER A 28 38.96 -30.32 15.18
CA SER A 28 39.78 -30.33 16.37
C SER A 28 40.86 -31.43 16.33
N TRP A 29 40.52 -32.62 15.86
CA TRP A 29 41.45 -33.73 15.67
C TRP A 29 42.54 -33.38 14.67
N CYS A 30 42.18 -32.77 13.54
CA CYS A 30 43.14 -32.30 12.54
C CYS A 30 44.08 -31.23 13.12
N ALA A 31 43.58 -30.32 13.97
CA ALA A 31 44.38 -29.27 14.59
C ALA A 31 45.42 -29.85 15.57
N TRP A 32 45.02 -30.78 16.44
CA TRP A 32 45.93 -31.43 17.39
C TRP A 32 46.90 -32.43 16.72
N ASN A 33 46.46 -33.09 15.64
CA ASN A 33 47.26 -34.09 14.91
C ASN A 33 47.87 -33.52 13.63
N TYR A 34 48.16 -32.21 13.60
CA TYR A 34 48.71 -31.54 12.42
C TYR A 34 50.04 -32.18 11.96
N LYS A 35 50.88 -32.66 12.89
CA LYS A 35 52.13 -33.36 12.56
C LYS A 35 51.89 -34.67 11.80
N ALA A 36 50.88 -35.45 12.21
CA ALA A 36 50.50 -36.67 11.51
C ALA A 36 50.01 -36.34 10.09
N LEU A 37 49.16 -35.32 9.95
CA LEU A 37 48.69 -34.87 8.65
C LEU A 37 49.85 -34.42 7.75
N LEU A 38 50.77 -33.62 8.26
CA LEU A 38 51.96 -33.18 7.52
C LEU A 38 52.82 -34.36 7.05
N ILE A 39 52.98 -35.40 7.88
CA ILE A 39 53.71 -36.61 7.49
C ILE A 39 52.94 -37.40 6.42
N VAL A 40 51.62 -37.56 6.57
CA VAL A 40 50.78 -38.26 5.59
C VAL A 40 50.79 -37.55 4.23
N PHE A 41 50.72 -36.22 4.23
CA PHE A 41 50.78 -35.38 3.03
C PHE A 41 52.19 -35.09 2.54
N SER A 42 53.23 -35.44 3.29
CA SER A 42 54.60 -35.38 2.79
C SER A 42 54.76 -36.35 1.61
N GLY A 43 55.54 -35.96 0.59
CA GLY A 43 55.82 -36.80 -0.58
C GLY A 43 56.72 -38.01 -0.30
N GLU A 44 56.95 -38.37 0.97
CA GLU A 44 57.87 -39.42 1.40
C GLU A 44 57.33 -40.84 1.12
N SER A 45 58.23 -41.82 1.10
CA SER A 45 57.86 -43.23 0.94
C SER A 45 57.02 -43.73 2.13
N ALA A 46 56.10 -44.67 1.87
CA ALA A 46 55.17 -45.18 2.89
C ALA A 46 55.88 -45.72 4.14
N ILE A 47 57.01 -46.39 3.96
CA ILE A 47 57.83 -46.94 5.07
C ILE A 47 58.39 -45.81 5.94
N ARG A 48 58.88 -44.72 5.32
CA ARG A 48 59.41 -43.57 6.04
C ARG A 48 58.30 -42.82 6.79
N LYS A 49 57.10 -42.74 6.22
CA LYS A 49 55.92 -42.14 6.90
C LYS A 49 55.58 -42.87 8.19
N ILE A 50 55.51 -44.20 8.16
CA ILE A 50 55.21 -45.01 9.34
C ILE A 50 56.27 -44.80 10.42
N HIS A 51 57.55 -44.79 10.03
CA HIS A 51 58.65 -44.54 10.97
C HIS A 51 58.57 -43.14 11.60
N LEU A 52 58.28 -42.11 10.80
CA LEU A 52 58.11 -40.74 11.28
C LEU A 52 56.90 -40.59 12.21
N ILE A 53 55.79 -41.27 11.92
CA ILE A 53 54.61 -41.29 12.80
C ILE A 53 54.97 -41.96 14.14
N HIS A 54 55.65 -43.11 14.10
CA HIS A 54 56.09 -43.78 15.32
C HIS A 54 57.04 -42.92 16.16
N LEU A 55 57.92 -42.15 15.52
CA LEU A 55 58.82 -41.21 16.21
C LEU A 55 58.05 -40.06 16.86
N VAL A 56 57.01 -39.53 16.20
CA VAL A 56 56.18 -38.44 16.74
C VAL A 56 55.30 -38.91 17.90
N TYR A 57 54.86 -40.16 17.89
CA TYR A 57 53.93 -40.76 18.87
C TYR A 57 54.61 -41.82 19.74
N GLN A 58 55.91 -41.69 20.00
CA GLN A 58 56.66 -42.67 20.77
C GLN A 58 56.23 -42.73 22.25
N ASP A 59 55.84 -41.59 22.83
CA ASP A 59 55.31 -41.53 24.18
C ASP A 59 53.81 -41.87 24.20
N THR A 60 53.45 -42.83 25.04
CA THR A 60 52.06 -43.29 25.20
C THR A 60 51.19 -42.18 25.80
N GLY A 61 51.74 -41.37 26.72
CA GLY A 61 51.02 -40.24 27.31
C GLY A 61 50.74 -39.14 26.29
N TYR A 62 51.77 -38.72 25.57
CA TYR A 62 51.65 -37.75 24.47
C TYR A 62 50.63 -38.21 23.41
N SER A 63 50.65 -39.49 23.05
CA SER A 63 49.75 -40.08 22.06
C SER A 63 48.29 -40.07 22.49
N TRP A 64 47.99 -40.55 23.70
CA TRP A 64 46.62 -40.50 24.23
C TRP A 64 46.09 -39.07 24.34
N LEU A 65 46.95 -38.14 24.74
CA LEU A 65 46.59 -36.72 24.84
C LEU A 65 46.28 -36.12 23.46
N HIS A 66 47.12 -36.33 22.44
CA HIS A 66 46.94 -35.67 21.15
C HIS A 66 45.94 -36.38 20.23
N LEU A 67 45.81 -37.72 20.29
CA LEU A 67 44.88 -38.45 19.44
C LEU A 67 43.43 -38.41 19.98
N VAL A 68 43.24 -38.43 21.29
CA VAL A 68 41.92 -38.64 21.90
C VAL A 68 41.53 -37.49 22.84
N ALA A 69 42.27 -37.29 23.93
CA ALA A 69 41.82 -36.41 25.01
C ALA A 69 41.79 -34.93 24.62
N GLY A 70 42.83 -34.45 23.92
CA GLY A 70 42.96 -33.09 23.42
C GLY A 70 41.82 -32.72 22.46
N PRO A 71 41.67 -33.43 21.32
CA PRO A 71 40.58 -33.19 20.38
C PRO A 71 39.19 -33.22 21.01
N LEU A 72 38.94 -34.21 21.88
CA LEU A 72 37.66 -34.36 22.55
C LEU A 72 37.39 -33.22 23.54
N PHE A 73 38.40 -32.82 24.31
CA PHE A 73 38.28 -31.68 25.23
C PHE A 73 38.08 -30.36 24.48
N THR A 74 38.84 -30.09 23.42
CA THR A 74 38.67 -28.85 22.66
C THR A 74 37.38 -28.82 21.85
N ALA A 75 36.91 -29.95 21.33
CA ALA A 75 35.59 -30.04 20.70
C ALA A 75 34.46 -29.82 21.73
N ALA A 76 34.54 -30.46 22.89
CA ALA A 76 33.57 -30.25 23.98
C ALA A 76 33.60 -28.81 24.49
N PHE A 77 34.79 -28.24 24.69
CA PHE A 77 34.96 -26.84 25.09
C PHE A 77 34.38 -25.90 24.03
N TYR A 78 34.64 -26.15 22.74
CA TYR A 78 34.05 -25.34 21.68
C TYR A 78 32.51 -25.44 21.70
N ILE A 79 31.94 -26.64 21.72
CA ILE A 79 30.48 -26.83 21.72
C ILE A 79 29.82 -26.22 22.96
N LEU A 80 30.45 -26.31 24.13
CA LEU A 80 29.89 -25.82 25.39
C LEU A 80 30.13 -24.34 25.59
N VAL A 81 31.33 -23.83 25.29
CA VAL A 81 31.71 -22.45 25.58
C VAL A 81 31.30 -21.51 24.46
N PHE A 82 31.40 -21.89 23.19
CA PHE A 82 31.01 -21.05 22.05
C PHE A 82 29.57 -20.53 22.04
N PRO A 83 28.52 -21.26 22.50
CA PRO A 83 27.16 -20.73 22.52
C PRO A 83 26.98 -19.57 23.49
N TYR A 84 27.74 -19.48 24.58
CA TYR A 84 27.60 -18.40 25.56
C TYR A 84 27.94 -17.00 24.99
N PRO A 85 29.14 -16.75 24.43
CA PRO A 85 29.46 -15.48 23.80
C PRO A 85 28.61 -15.24 22.56
N SER A 86 28.26 -16.29 21.80
CA SER A 86 27.38 -16.16 20.63
C SER A 86 25.99 -15.63 21.02
N ASN A 87 25.37 -16.21 22.04
CA ASN A 87 24.08 -15.75 22.56
C ASN A 87 24.17 -14.33 23.13
N TRP A 88 25.29 -13.98 23.79
CA TRP A 88 25.52 -12.63 24.28
C TRP A 88 25.58 -11.61 23.14
N VAL A 89 26.41 -11.85 22.12
CA VAL A 89 26.52 -10.99 20.92
C VAL A 89 25.18 -10.88 20.19
N TYR A 90 24.47 -12.00 20.04
CA TYR A 90 23.16 -12.02 19.41
C TYR A 90 22.15 -11.16 20.18
N SER A 91 22.09 -11.32 21.51
CA SER A 91 21.19 -10.52 22.36
C SER A 91 21.54 -9.03 22.34
N PHE A 92 22.83 -8.68 22.31
CA PHE A 92 23.30 -7.30 22.21
C PHE A 92 22.90 -6.69 20.85
N SER A 93 23.10 -7.43 19.76
CA SER A 93 22.70 -7.01 18.42
C SER A 93 21.18 -6.81 18.31
N LEU A 94 20.40 -7.74 18.86
CA LEU A 94 18.94 -7.64 18.85
C LEU A 94 18.44 -6.41 19.62
N ARG A 95 19.04 -6.13 20.78
CA ARG A 95 18.75 -4.91 21.56
C ARG A 95 19.06 -3.66 20.73
N ARG A 96 20.24 -3.58 20.11
CA ARG A 96 20.61 -2.44 19.26
C ARG A 96 19.68 -2.25 18.07
N ARG A 97 19.22 -3.32 17.43
CA ARG A 97 18.22 -3.24 16.36
C ARG A 97 16.89 -2.72 16.87
N LYS A 98 16.44 -3.18 18.05
CA LYS A 98 15.22 -2.67 18.70
C LYS A 98 15.35 -1.18 19.02
N ASP A 99 16.47 -0.76 19.60
CA ASP A 99 16.74 0.62 19.97
C ASP A 99 16.77 1.54 18.72
N ALA A 100 17.45 1.10 17.66
CA ALA A 100 17.48 1.82 16.39
C ALA A 100 16.09 1.93 15.75
N LEU A 101 15.28 0.87 15.83
CA LEU A 101 13.90 0.87 15.35
C LEU A 101 13.02 1.82 16.18
N SER A 102 13.16 1.83 17.50
CA SER A 102 12.44 2.77 18.36
C SER A 102 12.85 4.22 18.09
N LEU A 103 14.15 4.48 17.88
CA LEU A 103 14.64 5.81 17.55
C LEU A 103 14.11 6.28 16.19
N LYS A 104 14.12 5.40 15.18
CA LYS A 104 13.53 5.69 13.87
C LYS A 104 12.05 6.04 14.00
N ARG A 105 11.29 5.25 14.76
CA ARG A 105 9.85 5.52 15.02
C ARG A 105 9.61 6.84 15.72
N SER A 106 10.46 7.21 16.70
CA SER A 106 10.35 8.51 17.37
C SER A 106 10.70 9.69 16.46
N ILE A 107 11.57 9.50 15.46
CA ILE A 107 11.90 10.54 14.49
C ILE A 107 10.79 10.68 13.44
N GLU A 108 10.19 9.56 13.03
CA GLU A 108 9.12 9.52 12.02
C GLU A 108 7.72 9.79 12.62
N ASP A 109 7.61 10.10 13.92
CA ASP A 109 6.35 10.24 14.68
C ASP A 109 5.38 9.05 14.52
N GLN A 110 5.91 7.87 14.18
CA GLN A 110 5.13 6.64 14.01
C GLN A 110 4.93 5.97 15.38
N THR A 111 3.79 6.24 16.02
CA THR A 111 3.37 5.53 17.22
C THR A 111 2.88 4.13 16.86
N VAL A 112 3.66 3.11 17.21
CA VAL A 112 3.21 1.72 17.07
C VAL A 112 2.28 1.41 18.23
N LEU A 113 0.98 1.34 17.90
CA LEU A 113 -0.05 0.90 18.84
C LEU A 113 0.34 -0.46 19.41
N THR A 114 0.34 -0.55 20.73
CA THR A 114 0.39 -1.83 21.43
C THR A 114 -0.81 -2.68 21.04
N GLN A 115 -0.73 -4.00 21.24
CA GLN A 115 -1.83 -4.90 20.89
C GLN A 115 -3.13 -4.52 21.65
N GLU A 116 -3.00 -4.01 22.87
CA GLU A 116 -4.12 -3.52 23.67
C GLU A 116 -4.71 -2.23 23.09
N GLU A 117 -3.87 -1.27 22.72
CA GLU A 117 -4.32 -0.04 22.06
C GLU A 117 -4.96 -0.32 20.70
N SER A 118 -4.43 -1.28 19.92
CA SER A 118 -5.03 -1.70 18.65
C SER A 118 -6.42 -2.32 18.86
N ARG A 119 -6.60 -3.13 19.91
CA ARG A 119 -7.91 -3.69 20.27
C ARG A 119 -8.88 -2.61 20.73
N ALA A 120 -8.45 -1.68 21.58
CA ALA A 120 -9.26 -0.55 22.03
C ALA A 120 -9.66 0.39 20.88
N LEU A 121 -8.75 0.60 19.92
CA LEU A 121 -9.04 1.40 18.73
C LEU A 121 -10.09 0.71 17.84
N ARG A 122 -9.96 -0.61 17.64
CA ARG A 122 -10.97 -1.40 16.89
C ARG A 122 -12.34 -1.37 17.56
N SER A 123 -12.41 -1.48 18.90
CA SER A 123 -13.70 -1.40 19.59
C SER A 123 -14.33 -0.01 19.43
N ARG A 124 -13.54 1.06 19.49
CA ARG A 124 -14.04 2.43 19.23
C ARG A 124 -14.54 2.60 17.80
N PHE A 125 -13.84 2.05 16.81
CA PHE A 125 -14.31 2.09 15.42
C PHE A 125 -15.65 1.39 15.24
N LEU A 126 -15.83 0.21 15.84
CA LEU A 126 -17.11 -0.51 15.80
C LEU A 126 -18.23 0.26 16.50
N GLU A 127 -17.93 0.93 17.62
CA GLU A 127 -18.89 1.78 18.32
C GLU A 127 -19.32 2.99 17.48
N ILE A 128 -18.35 3.67 16.85
CA ILE A 128 -18.61 4.80 15.94
C ILE A 128 -19.45 4.35 14.73
N GLU A 129 -19.13 3.20 14.15
CA GLU A 129 -19.87 2.64 13.02
C GLU A 129 -21.32 2.29 13.41
N ALA A 130 -21.51 1.71 14.60
CA ALA A 130 -22.85 1.45 15.14
C ALA A 130 -23.64 2.76 15.35
N GLN A 131 -23.01 3.79 15.91
CA GLN A 131 -23.63 5.11 16.08
C GLN A 131 -24.04 5.71 14.72
N HIS A 132 -23.14 5.74 13.74
CA HIS A 132 -23.45 6.25 12.39
C HIS A 132 -24.56 5.45 11.69
N MET A 133 -24.61 4.13 11.88
CA MET A 133 -25.69 3.30 11.36
C MET A 133 -27.04 3.73 11.98
N THR A 134 -27.09 3.91 13.30
CA THR A 134 -28.32 4.35 13.98
C THR A 134 -28.75 5.76 13.59
N GLU A 135 -27.80 6.69 13.41
CA GLU A 135 -28.07 8.03 12.92
C GLU A 135 -28.59 8.02 11.49
N SER A 136 -28.00 7.19 10.62
CA SER A 136 -28.43 7.04 9.23
C SER A 136 -29.86 6.51 9.13
N VAL A 137 -30.20 5.49 9.93
CA VAL A 137 -31.57 4.96 10.03
C VAL A 137 -32.53 6.03 10.54
N ARG A 138 -32.14 6.78 11.59
CA ARG A 138 -32.96 7.87 12.13
C ARG A 138 -33.21 8.96 11.08
N LEU A 139 -32.18 9.41 10.37
CA LEU A 139 -32.31 10.40 9.30
C LEU A 139 -33.19 9.87 8.17
N SER A 140 -33.02 8.62 7.74
CA SER A 140 -33.85 8.00 6.70
C SER A 140 -35.33 8.01 7.10
N ASN A 141 -35.64 7.60 8.33
CA ASN A 141 -37.00 7.63 8.85
C ASN A 141 -37.57 9.05 8.90
N SER A 142 -36.76 10.06 9.27
CA SER A 142 -37.17 11.46 9.22
C SER A 142 -37.44 11.93 7.79
N VAL A 143 -36.58 11.60 6.83
CA VAL A 143 -36.78 11.91 5.41
C VAL A 143 -38.07 11.29 4.89
N ASP A 144 -38.33 10.03 5.21
CA ASP A 144 -39.55 9.35 4.77
C ASP A 144 -40.81 9.95 5.41
N SER A 145 -40.74 10.33 6.69
CA SER A 145 -41.84 11.04 7.36
C SER A 145 -42.14 12.40 6.73
N LEU A 146 -41.09 13.17 6.38
CA LEU A 146 -41.22 14.46 5.73
C LEU A 146 -41.75 14.32 4.30
N LYS A 147 -41.32 13.29 3.55
CA LYS A 147 -41.88 12.98 2.24
C LYS A 147 -43.37 12.65 2.32
N ASN A 148 -43.79 11.88 3.32
CA ASN A 148 -45.20 11.55 3.54
C ASN A 148 -46.03 12.80 3.86
N GLN A 149 -45.52 13.69 4.72
CA GLN A 149 -46.17 14.98 5.00
C GLN A 149 -46.28 15.85 3.74
N LEU A 150 -45.21 15.92 2.95
CA LEU A 150 -45.20 16.70 1.71
C LEU A 150 -46.19 16.13 0.69
N LYS A 151 -46.31 14.81 0.60
CA LYS A 151 -47.32 14.14 -0.23
C LYS A 151 -48.74 14.49 0.23
N GLN A 152 -49.02 14.41 1.53
CA GLN A 152 -50.33 14.78 2.09
C GLN A 152 -50.70 16.24 1.77
N LEU A 153 -49.76 17.18 1.94
CA LEU A 153 -50.00 18.58 1.63
C LEU A 153 -50.23 18.82 0.13
N VAL A 154 -49.54 18.07 -0.75
CA VAL A 154 -49.78 18.14 -2.19
C VAL A 154 -51.17 17.60 -2.54
N ASP A 155 -51.56 16.45 -1.98
CA ASP A 155 -52.88 15.85 -2.19
C ASP A 155 -54.01 16.80 -1.70
N GLU A 156 -53.83 17.46 -0.55
CA GLU A 156 -54.75 18.49 -0.04
C GLU A 156 -54.82 19.71 -0.97
N ARG A 157 -53.67 20.19 -1.46
CA ARG A 157 -53.61 21.32 -2.40
C ARG A 157 -54.25 20.99 -3.75
N ASP A 158 -54.15 19.75 -4.20
CA ASP A 158 -54.80 19.28 -5.42
C ASP A 158 -56.32 19.12 -5.22
N ALA A 159 -56.77 18.60 -4.08
CA ALA A 159 -58.19 18.54 -3.72
C ALA A 159 -58.83 19.93 -3.64
N LEU A 160 -58.20 20.89 -2.94
CA LEU A 160 -58.67 22.27 -2.89
C LEU A 160 -58.68 22.95 -4.26
N ALA A 161 -57.69 22.66 -5.11
CA ALA A 161 -57.66 23.17 -6.48
C ALA A 161 -58.81 22.60 -7.33
N GLN A 162 -59.18 21.33 -7.13
CA GLN A 162 -60.34 20.71 -7.78
C GLN A 162 -61.66 21.30 -7.27
N GLU A 163 -61.78 21.56 -5.97
CA GLU A 163 -62.96 22.26 -5.42
C GLU A 163 -63.09 23.67 -5.98
N LEU A 164 -61.99 24.45 -6.04
CA LEU A 164 -61.97 25.78 -6.65
C LEU A 164 -62.30 25.74 -8.14
N ALA A 165 -61.81 24.73 -8.87
CA ALA A 165 -62.15 24.53 -10.27
C ALA A 165 -63.64 24.19 -10.44
N ALA A 166 -64.21 23.35 -9.58
CA ALA A 166 -65.64 23.02 -9.60
C ALA A 166 -66.52 24.24 -9.31
N VAL A 167 -66.13 25.10 -8.35
CA VAL A 167 -66.80 26.38 -8.07
C VAL A 167 -66.69 27.33 -9.27
N ARG A 168 -65.50 27.46 -9.87
CA ARG A 168 -65.32 28.26 -11.09
C ARG A 168 -66.12 27.74 -12.27
N HIS A 169 -66.26 26.42 -12.42
CA HIS A 169 -67.10 25.82 -13.46
C HIS A 169 -68.60 26.03 -13.21
N ALA A 170 -69.04 26.09 -11.94
CA ALA A 170 -70.39 26.51 -11.59
C ALA A 170 -70.64 28.01 -11.86
N GLU A 171 -69.63 28.86 -11.70
CA GLU A 171 -69.69 30.30 -12.06
C GLU A 171 -69.61 30.54 -13.58
N THR A 172 -68.77 29.80 -14.31
CA THR A 172 -68.64 29.94 -15.78
C THR A 172 -69.79 29.34 -16.59
N ALA A 173 -70.60 28.44 -16.00
CA ALA A 173 -71.87 28.02 -16.61
C ALA A 173 -72.95 29.12 -16.64
N ALA A 174 -72.75 30.25 -15.94
CA ALA A 174 -73.67 31.39 -15.91
C ALA A 174 -73.26 32.58 -16.80
N SER A 175 -72.13 32.51 -17.51
CA SER A 175 -71.71 33.62 -18.40
C SER A 175 -70.83 33.19 -19.58
N VAL A 176 -71.44 33.19 -20.78
CA VAL A 176 -70.94 33.70 -22.09
C VAL A 176 -69.62 33.07 -22.61
N ASP A 177 -69.64 32.28 -23.69
CA ASP A 177 -69.75 32.64 -25.13
C ASP A 177 -68.51 33.37 -25.71
N SER A 178 -68.15 33.00 -26.96
CA SER A 178 -67.07 33.48 -27.87
C SER A 178 -65.61 33.06 -27.56
N LEU A 179 -64.95 32.19 -28.36
CA LEU A 179 -64.37 32.31 -29.72
C LEU A 179 -62.95 32.93 -29.77
N VAL A 180 -61.90 32.08 -29.89
CA VAL A 180 -60.90 31.88 -31.00
C VAL A 180 -60.35 33.15 -31.75
N PRO A 181 -59.15 33.22 -32.43
CA PRO A 181 -57.91 32.40 -32.54
C PRO A 181 -56.53 33.16 -32.46
N ASP A 182 -55.44 32.38 -32.51
CA ASP A 182 -54.11 32.52 -33.17
C ASP A 182 -53.57 33.86 -33.72
N VAL A 183 -52.23 34.03 -33.65
CA VAL A 183 -51.29 34.10 -34.81
C VAL A 183 -49.80 34.14 -34.35
N PRO A 184 -48.85 33.66 -35.18
CA PRO A 184 -47.48 33.26 -34.80
C PRO A 184 -46.36 34.19 -35.37
N SER A 185 -45.11 33.97 -34.92
CA SER A 185 -43.84 34.35 -35.56
C SER A 185 -42.72 33.95 -34.57
N SER A 186 -41.53 33.46 -34.92
CA SER A 186 -40.78 33.40 -36.18
C SER A 186 -39.68 32.35 -36.04
N GLU A 187 -39.28 31.77 -37.17
CA GLU A 187 -38.04 31.05 -37.40
C GLU A 187 -36.81 31.90 -37.02
N ASP A 188 -35.76 31.28 -36.47
CA ASP A 188 -34.40 31.27 -37.05
C ASP A 188 -33.38 30.54 -36.14
N ASP A 189 -32.40 29.91 -36.80
CA ASP A 189 -31.16 29.26 -36.33
C ASP A 189 -31.18 27.77 -35.90
N PRO A 190 -30.70 26.86 -36.78
CA PRO A 190 -30.29 25.52 -36.41
C PRO A 190 -28.82 25.48 -35.95
N GLU A 191 -28.56 24.60 -34.97
CA GLU A 191 -27.24 24.10 -34.53
C GLU A 191 -26.36 24.98 -33.62
N ALA A 192 -26.93 25.54 -32.55
CA ALA A 192 -26.18 25.68 -31.30
C ALA A 192 -26.33 24.37 -30.51
N ASN A 193 -25.35 23.49 -30.69
CA ASN A 193 -25.28 22.18 -30.04
C ASN A 193 -25.49 22.32 -28.53
N ASP A 194 -26.55 21.67 -28.06
CA ASP A 194 -27.12 21.79 -26.73
C ASP A 194 -26.14 21.23 -25.70
N VAL A 195 -25.25 22.06 -25.14
CA VAL A 195 -24.44 21.73 -23.94
C VAL A 195 -25.34 21.75 -22.71
N ARG A 196 -26.55 21.19 -22.82
CA ARG A 196 -27.47 20.99 -21.71
C ARG A 196 -27.06 19.71 -20.98
N LYS A 197 -26.48 19.93 -19.80
CA LYS A 197 -26.38 18.98 -18.69
C LYS A 197 -25.61 17.69 -19.02
N ILE A 198 -24.32 17.81 -19.31
CA ILE A 198 -23.42 16.66 -19.15
C ILE A 198 -23.43 16.30 -17.65
N PRO A 199 -23.89 15.10 -17.24
CA PRO A 199 -23.91 14.70 -15.84
C PRO A 199 -22.48 14.39 -15.38
N LEU A 200 -21.75 15.41 -14.96
CA LEU A 200 -20.41 15.24 -14.40
C LEU A 200 -20.50 14.69 -12.96
N SER A 201 -19.64 13.74 -12.64
CA SER A 201 -19.51 13.22 -11.28
C SER A 201 -18.89 14.26 -10.33
N LYS A 202 -19.04 14.06 -9.01
CA LYS A 202 -18.46 14.96 -8.00
C LYS A 202 -16.94 15.13 -8.16
N SER A 203 -16.22 14.05 -8.46
CA SER A 203 -14.77 14.09 -8.66
C SER A 203 -14.38 14.78 -9.97
N GLN A 204 -15.18 14.62 -11.03
CA GLN A 204 -14.98 15.32 -12.30
C GLN A 204 -15.18 16.83 -12.13
N TRP A 205 -16.21 17.24 -11.39
CA TRP A 205 -16.43 18.65 -11.05
C TRP A 205 -15.30 19.26 -10.22
N GLN A 206 -14.83 18.54 -9.20
CA GLN A 206 -13.70 19.01 -8.38
C GLN A 206 -12.42 19.12 -9.21
N MET A 207 -12.17 18.17 -10.12
CA MET A 207 -11.06 18.25 -11.07
C MET A 207 -11.20 19.45 -11.99
N LEU A 208 -12.38 19.68 -12.56
CA LEU A 208 -12.66 20.81 -13.45
C LEU A 208 -12.45 22.15 -12.74
N ASP A 209 -12.95 22.32 -11.51
CA ASP A 209 -12.72 23.54 -10.69
C ASP A 209 -11.23 23.74 -10.38
N SER A 210 -10.52 22.67 -10.04
CA SER A 210 -9.09 22.76 -9.77
C SER A 210 -8.28 23.16 -11.01
N LEU A 211 -8.60 22.61 -12.18
CA LEU A 211 -7.96 22.94 -13.45
C LEU A 211 -8.29 24.37 -13.91
N GLY A 212 -9.54 24.81 -13.72
CA GLY A 212 -9.99 26.16 -14.10
C GLY A 212 -9.25 27.26 -13.35
N ARG A 213 -8.82 26.98 -12.10
CA ARG A 213 -8.09 27.94 -11.26
C ARG A 213 -6.59 28.00 -11.52
N TYR A 214 -5.96 26.92 -11.99
CA TYR A 214 -4.50 26.87 -12.22
C TYR A 214 -4.08 27.20 -13.66
N GLY A 215 -5.03 27.30 -14.59
CA GLY A 215 -4.77 27.68 -15.96
C GLY A 215 -4.22 26.52 -16.81
N SER A 216 -3.66 26.86 -17.97
CA SER A 216 -3.16 25.87 -18.92
C SER A 216 -1.85 25.22 -18.43
N ASN A 217 -1.77 23.89 -18.58
CA ASN A 217 -0.62 23.03 -18.22
C ASN A 217 -0.43 22.79 -16.71
N THR A 218 -1.47 22.32 -16.02
CA THR A 218 -1.32 21.95 -14.61
C THR A 218 -0.66 20.57 -14.47
N PRO A 219 0.45 20.42 -13.72
CA PRO A 219 1.05 19.12 -13.43
C PRO A 219 0.13 18.23 -12.59
N ILE A 220 0.15 16.92 -12.84
CA ILE A 220 -0.63 15.95 -12.05
C ILE A 220 -0.28 16.00 -10.57
N GLY A 221 0.99 16.19 -10.22
CA GLY A 221 1.42 16.26 -8.82
C GLY A 221 0.67 17.38 -8.07
N THR A 222 0.58 18.56 -8.66
CA THR A 222 -0.15 19.70 -8.09
C THR A 222 -1.65 19.40 -7.91
N LEU A 223 -2.26 18.69 -8.86
CA LEU A 223 -3.66 18.27 -8.78
C LEU A 223 -3.88 17.19 -7.71
N SER A 224 -2.94 16.24 -7.60
CA SER A 224 -2.93 15.16 -6.61
C SER A 224 -2.91 15.73 -5.19
N ASP A 225 -2.01 16.68 -4.94
CA ASP A 225 -1.88 17.33 -3.64
C ASP A 225 -3.16 18.08 -3.25
N ARG A 226 -3.76 18.81 -4.19
CA ARG A 226 -4.96 19.62 -3.92
C ARG A 226 -6.22 18.80 -3.73
N LEU A 227 -6.41 17.78 -4.56
CA LEU A 227 -7.57 16.91 -4.48
C LEU A 227 -7.43 15.85 -3.37
N SER A 228 -6.24 15.72 -2.76
CA SER A 228 -5.91 14.68 -1.77
C SER A 228 -6.23 13.27 -2.30
N ILE A 229 -6.05 13.06 -3.61
CA ILE A 229 -6.20 11.77 -4.28
C ILE A 229 -4.89 11.46 -5.01
N GLY A 230 -4.47 10.20 -5.03
CA GLY A 230 -3.18 9.82 -5.63
C GLY A 230 -3.11 10.12 -7.13
N GLU A 231 -1.89 10.38 -7.62
CA GLU A 231 -1.61 10.67 -9.04
C GLU A 231 -2.25 9.70 -10.05
N PRO A 232 -2.32 8.37 -9.81
CA PRO A 232 -3.00 7.46 -10.73
C PRO A 232 -4.50 7.73 -10.86
N ALA A 233 -5.15 8.14 -9.76
CA ALA A 233 -6.58 8.47 -9.75
C ALA A 233 -6.84 9.79 -10.47
N VAL A 234 -5.98 10.80 -10.27
CA VAL A 234 -6.01 12.06 -11.03
C VAL A 234 -5.91 11.79 -12.53
N TRP A 235 -4.97 10.94 -12.94
CA TRP A 235 -4.77 10.61 -14.35
C TRP A 235 -5.96 9.87 -14.97
N TYR A 236 -6.61 9.00 -14.19
CA TYR A 236 -7.81 8.29 -14.60
C TYR A 236 -8.99 9.27 -14.81
N VAL A 237 -9.25 10.15 -13.84
CA VAL A 237 -10.31 11.17 -13.95
C VAL A 237 -10.04 12.14 -15.10
N ALA A 238 -8.79 12.53 -15.32
CA ALA A 238 -8.39 13.35 -16.46
C ALA A 238 -8.66 12.63 -17.80
N GLY A 239 -8.51 11.30 -17.85
CA GLY A 239 -8.87 10.50 -19.02
C GLY A 239 -10.38 10.53 -19.31
N GLN A 240 -11.21 10.43 -18.27
CA GLN A 240 -12.67 10.56 -18.44
C GLN A 240 -13.08 11.96 -18.92
N LEU A 241 -12.43 13.01 -18.42
CA LEU A 241 -12.68 14.38 -18.90
C LEU A 241 -12.19 14.59 -20.34
N GLU A 242 -11.14 13.87 -20.77
CA GLU A 242 -10.66 13.88 -22.15
C GLU A 242 -11.62 13.16 -23.10
N GLU A 243 -12.22 12.03 -22.68
CA GLU A 243 -13.29 11.35 -23.44
C GLU A 243 -14.52 12.24 -23.63
N LEU A 244 -14.83 13.10 -22.65
CA LEU A 244 -15.90 14.10 -22.73
C LEU A 244 -15.49 15.36 -23.51
N GLY A 245 -14.25 15.45 -23.98
CA GLY A 245 -13.73 16.63 -24.70
C GLY A 245 -13.55 17.87 -23.83
N LEU A 246 -13.53 17.73 -22.50
CA LEU A 246 -13.40 18.84 -21.54
C LEU A 246 -11.95 19.10 -21.11
N ALA A 247 -11.09 18.08 -21.18
CA ALA A 247 -9.66 18.20 -20.87
C ALA A 247 -8.81 17.50 -21.92
N ARG A 248 -7.50 17.79 -21.93
CA ARG A 248 -6.51 17.10 -22.77
C ARG A 248 -5.33 16.69 -21.90
N ARG A 249 -4.90 15.44 -22.04
CA ARG A 249 -3.72 14.91 -21.35
C ARG A 249 -2.50 15.09 -22.22
N GLN A 250 -1.43 15.65 -21.66
CA GLN A 250 -0.17 15.85 -22.36
C GLN A 250 1.00 15.42 -21.48
N SER A 251 2.13 15.11 -22.12
CA SER A 251 3.41 14.94 -21.42
C SER A 251 4.24 16.18 -21.70
N GLY A 252 4.52 16.94 -20.65
CA GLY A 252 5.39 18.11 -20.69
C GLY A 252 6.77 17.77 -20.13
N THR A 253 7.65 18.77 -20.21
CA THR A 253 8.96 18.74 -19.56
C THR A 253 8.98 19.87 -18.55
N ASP A 254 9.28 19.56 -17.29
CA ASP A 254 9.47 20.57 -16.25
C ASP A 254 10.77 21.36 -16.49
N GLN A 255 10.94 22.50 -15.81
CA GLN A 255 12.14 23.35 -15.86
C GLN A 255 13.43 22.57 -15.56
N SER A 256 13.32 21.46 -14.84
CA SER A 256 14.42 20.54 -14.51
C SER A 256 14.74 19.51 -15.62
N GLY A 257 14.09 19.57 -16.78
CA GLY A 257 14.28 18.61 -17.87
C GLY A 257 13.62 17.25 -17.63
N ARG A 258 12.82 17.10 -16.57
CA ARG A 258 12.12 15.85 -16.24
C ARG A 258 10.79 15.78 -16.99
N SER A 259 10.46 14.60 -17.52
CA SER A 259 9.14 14.35 -18.10
C SER A 259 8.08 14.37 -17.01
N VAL A 260 7.12 15.29 -17.13
CA VAL A 260 6.00 15.43 -16.21
C VAL A 260 4.70 15.36 -16.99
N ARG A 261 3.73 14.62 -16.45
CA ARG A 261 2.40 14.55 -17.06
C ARG A 261 1.60 15.78 -16.65
N VAL A 262 1.00 16.45 -17.62
CA VAL A 262 0.23 17.68 -17.46
C VAL A 262 -1.17 17.51 -18.04
N VAL A 263 -2.13 18.23 -17.46
CA VAL A 263 -3.52 18.24 -17.91
C VAL A 263 -3.89 19.70 -18.26
N THR A 264 -4.50 19.88 -19.42
CA THR A 264 -5.01 21.17 -19.91
C THR A 264 -6.52 21.11 -20.07
N LEU A 265 -7.21 22.22 -19.80
CA LEU A 265 -8.61 22.37 -20.17
C LEU A 265 -8.73 22.67 -21.66
N THR A 266 -9.75 22.10 -22.31
CA THR A 266 -10.16 22.50 -23.65
C THR A 266 -11.05 23.75 -23.57
N ASP A 267 -11.31 24.39 -24.71
CA ASP A 267 -12.23 25.53 -24.77
C ASP A 267 -13.64 25.17 -24.26
N ALA A 268 -14.09 23.93 -24.50
CA ALA A 268 -15.35 23.42 -23.99
C ALA A 268 -15.35 23.27 -22.47
N GLY A 269 -14.28 22.70 -21.90
CA GLY A 269 -14.11 22.58 -20.45
C GLY A 269 -14.01 23.95 -19.76
N LEU A 270 -13.31 24.91 -20.37
CA LEU A 270 -13.20 26.26 -19.86
C LEU A 270 -14.55 26.99 -19.85
N ARG A 271 -15.35 26.87 -20.92
CA ARG A 271 -16.70 27.44 -20.98
C ARG A 271 -17.60 26.89 -19.87
N LEU A 272 -17.57 25.56 -19.69
CA LEU A 272 -18.37 24.89 -18.66
C LEU A 272 -17.95 25.34 -17.25
N PHE A 273 -16.64 25.46 -17.00
CA PHE A 273 -16.13 26.01 -15.75
C PHE A 273 -16.60 27.46 -15.52
N MET A 274 -16.54 28.33 -16.55
CA MET A 274 -16.99 29.72 -16.44
C MET A 274 -18.49 29.84 -16.21
N GLU A 275 -19.29 28.93 -16.75
CA GLU A 275 -20.73 28.85 -16.45
C GLU A 275 -21.00 28.44 -15.01
N SER A 276 -20.19 27.55 -14.42
CA SER A 276 -20.34 27.15 -13.01
C SER A 276 -19.99 28.23 -11.98
N LEU A 277 -19.33 29.31 -12.41
CA LEU A 277 -18.97 30.45 -11.57
C LEU A 277 -20.04 31.55 -11.53
N LYS A 278 -21.02 31.49 -12.43
CA LYS A 278 -22.16 32.42 -12.46
C LYS A 278 -23.27 31.97 -11.52
#